data_AF-A0A352CQU2-F1
#
_entry.id   AF-A0A352CQU2-F1
#
_cell.length_a   1.000
_cell.length_b   1.000
_cell.length_c   1.000
_cell.angle_alpha   90.00
_cell.angle_beta   90.00
_cell.angle_gamma   90.00
#
_symmetry.space_group_name_H-M   'P 1'
#
loop_
_entity.id
_entity.type
_entity.pdbx_description
1 polymer ?
#
loop_
_entity_poly.entity_id
_entity_poly.type
_entity_poly.pdbx_seq_one_letter_code
_entity_poly.pdbx_strand_id
1 'polypeptide(L)'
;IQAEEDKFEKTYEQGMDILQEMEDRLEKEGSKELSGEDAFRLYDTYGFPLDNTREILEERGFSVDEAGFQAAMKHQKDTAREDRKKSGKSSTYMGASATVYEEMDPSVNSVFVGYDKTVCDSKIAALAAFASEDGEEDAVVQALSDGQKGAVITLETPFYGTMGGQVGDIGRIVLGDDSGTEGAALGKGAAVFRVTATEHVAGNKIAHIGYVEKGMLKQGDLVRLEVDAGNRMAICRNHSATHLLQKALREVLGTHVEQAGSYQDAGRTRFDFSHFQAMTSEEIKKTEDLVNKEILEGLDVVTEVMTLEEARKTGAMALFGEKYGDMVRVVRMGDFSTELCGGTHVKNTSQIGSFKIISESGVAAGVRRIEALTGENVRVYFEGLEKKLNEAAELLKTSPSEVPEHIGRLQKELKEARSENESLKSKAARDALGDIMNKVQDVDGVKVLASALENVNMNELRSLGDELKQKLGDGVILLASGENGKVSLMCMAGDEAQKRGAQAGKIIKAAAAIVGGGGGGRPNMAQAGGKNPEKIPEMIQKVPGIVAEMIR
;
A
#
# COMPACT_ATOMS: atom_id res chain seq x y z
N ILE A 1 26.48 2.85 7.69
CA ILE A 1 27.31 4.04 8.01
C ILE A 1 26.89 5.21 7.14
N GLN A 2 27.44 5.50 5.96
CA GLN A 2 27.03 6.71 5.19
C GLN A 2 25.50 6.82 4.97
N ALA A 3 24.82 5.77 4.51
CA ALA A 3 23.36 5.81 4.33
C ALA A 3 22.54 5.87 5.63
N GLU A 4 23.13 5.46 6.76
CA GLU A 4 22.53 5.65 8.09
C GLU A 4 22.84 7.04 8.65
N GLU A 5 24.01 7.61 8.36
CA GLU A 5 24.38 8.98 8.69
C GLU A 5 23.52 9.96 7.90
N ASP A 6 23.33 9.77 6.59
CA ASP A 6 22.49 10.63 5.75
C ASP A 6 21.00 10.54 6.17
N LYS A 7 20.54 9.35 6.59
CA LYS A 7 19.18 9.19 7.16
C LYS A 7 19.08 9.80 8.54
N PHE A 8 20.07 9.58 9.40
CA PHE A 8 20.12 10.18 10.73
C PHE A 8 20.15 11.71 10.60
N GLU A 9 20.97 12.28 9.72
CA GLU A 9 21.06 13.71 9.46
C GLU A 9 19.72 14.25 8.95
N LYS A 10 19.06 13.56 8.00
CA LYS A 10 17.74 13.96 7.51
C LYS A 10 16.63 13.84 8.56
N THR A 11 16.66 12.78 9.36
CA THR A 11 15.74 12.55 10.49
C THR A 11 16.00 13.56 11.61
N TYR A 12 17.26 13.94 11.81
CA TYR A 12 17.71 14.92 12.79
C TYR A 12 17.30 16.34 12.39
N GLU A 13 17.48 16.72 11.11
CA GLU A 13 17.01 17.99 10.55
C GLU A 13 15.48 18.11 10.67
N GLN A 14 14.73 17.06 10.29
CA GLN A 14 13.28 17.05 10.44
C GLN A 14 12.83 17.10 11.91
N GLY A 15 13.50 16.35 12.80
CA GLY A 15 13.24 16.40 14.23
C GLY A 15 13.52 17.77 14.82
N MET A 16 14.52 18.47 14.29
CA MET A 16 14.90 19.82 14.74
C MET A 16 13.88 20.88 14.33
N ASP A 17 13.39 20.85 13.09
CA ASP A 17 12.34 21.77 12.63
C ASP A 17 11.07 21.61 13.48
N ILE A 18 10.70 20.37 13.80
CA ILE A 18 9.51 20.06 14.61
C ILE A 18 9.71 20.47 16.07
N LEU A 19 10.89 20.25 16.64
CA LEU A 19 11.19 20.69 18.01
C LEU A 19 11.13 22.22 18.10
N GLN A 20 11.64 22.94 17.09
CA GLN A 20 11.53 24.39 17.00
C GLN A 20 10.06 24.87 16.95
N GLU A 21 9.20 24.21 16.18
CA GLU A 21 7.75 24.51 16.16
C GLU A 21 7.09 24.27 17.53
N MET A 22 7.51 23.23 18.25
CA MET A 22 7.03 22.92 19.59
C MET A 22 7.50 23.95 20.63
N GLU A 23 8.75 24.41 20.54
CA GLU A 23 9.28 25.50 21.37
C GLU A 23 8.53 26.81 21.15
N ASP A 24 8.33 27.21 19.89
CA ASP A 24 7.57 28.41 19.51
C ASP A 24 6.12 28.38 20.05
N ARG A 25 5.54 27.17 20.16
CA ARG A 25 4.23 26.95 20.77
C ARG A 25 4.28 27.10 22.28
N LEU A 26 5.26 26.48 22.94
CA LEU A 26 5.45 26.58 24.39
C LEU A 26 5.65 28.04 24.83
N GLU A 27 6.42 28.83 24.07
CA GLU A 27 6.59 30.27 24.32
C GLU A 27 5.28 31.05 24.24
N LYS A 28 4.45 30.77 23.22
CA LYS A 28 3.14 31.42 23.05
C LYS A 28 2.15 31.04 24.14
N GLU A 29 2.25 29.81 24.65
CA GLU A 29 1.40 29.27 25.70
C GLU A 29 1.90 29.62 27.12
N GLY A 30 3.12 30.16 27.24
CA GLY A 30 3.76 30.49 28.51
C GLY A 30 4.17 29.26 29.32
N SER A 31 4.25 28.09 28.68
CA SER A 31 4.72 26.85 29.29
C SER A 31 6.23 26.71 29.12
N LYS A 32 6.88 26.11 30.10
CA LYS A 32 8.32 25.80 30.04
C LYS A 32 8.61 24.30 29.94
N GLU A 33 7.58 23.47 29.89
CA GLU A 33 7.71 22.03 29.89
C GLU A 33 7.03 21.44 28.65
N LEU A 34 7.80 20.68 27.87
CA LEU A 34 7.29 19.88 26.76
C LEU A 34 6.60 18.63 27.30
N SER A 35 5.39 18.37 26.83
CA SER A 35 4.61 17.22 27.27
C SER A 35 5.29 15.89 26.91
N GLY A 36 5.11 14.88 27.75
CA GLY A 36 5.64 13.54 27.49
C GLY A 36 5.09 12.89 26.22
N GLU A 37 3.87 13.24 25.79
CA GLU A 37 3.27 12.78 24.54
C GLU A 37 3.95 13.42 23.31
N ASP A 38 4.28 14.71 23.37
CA ASP A 38 5.01 15.40 22.29
C ASP A 38 6.46 14.90 22.18
N ALA A 39 7.13 14.71 23.32
CA ALA A 39 8.45 14.09 23.38
C ALA A 39 8.42 12.64 22.85
N PHE A 40 7.37 11.89 23.17
CA PHE A 40 7.17 10.53 22.66
C PHE A 40 6.93 10.54 21.15
N ARG A 41 6.18 11.51 20.63
CA ARG A 41 5.95 11.67 19.20
C ARG A 41 7.25 11.99 18.44
N LEU A 42 8.10 12.86 18.98
CA LEU A 42 9.44 13.13 18.44
C LEU A 42 10.28 11.86 18.35
N TYR A 43 10.25 11.03 19.39
CA TYR A 43 10.99 9.77 19.43
C TYR A 43 10.41 8.69 18.50
N ASP A 44 9.10 8.42 18.57
CA ASP A 44 8.46 7.28 17.90
C ASP A 44 8.15 7.57 16.43
N THR A 45 7.60 8.75 16.13
CA THR A 45 7.17 9.10 14.77
C THR A 45 8.33 9.65 13.94
N TYR A 46 9.22 10.42 14.58
CA TYR A 46 10.27 11.16 13.89
C TYR A 46 11.68 10.68 14.25
N GLY A 47 11.84 9.64 15.08
CA GLY A 47 13.14 9.04 15.37
C GLY A 47 14.13 9.94 16.12
N PHE A 48 13.65 11.02 16.73
CA PHE A 48 14.49 12.02 17.41
C PHE A 48 14.72 11.61 18.88
N PRO A 49 15.97 11.34 19.31
CA PRO A 49 16.22 10.80 20.65
C PRO A 49 15.76 11.73 21.78
N LEU A 50 15.28 11.13 22.89
CA LEU A 50 14.85 11.88 24.08
C LEU A 50 16.02 12.67 24.71
N ASP A 51 17.23 12.09 24.73
CA ASP A 51 18.40 12.76 25.29
C ASP A 51 18.75 14.05 24.53
N ASN A 52 18.73 14.00 23.19
CA ASN A 52 18.91 15.18 22.34
C ASN A 52 17.80 16.22 22.54
N THR A 53 16.55 15.77 22.65
CA THR A 53 15.40 16.65 22.92
C THR A 53 15.59 17.39 24.25
N ARG A 54 16.04 16.69 25.30
CA ARG A 54 16.31 17.28 26.61
C ARG A 54 17.43 18.30 26.55
N GLU A 55 18.57 17.94 25.95
CA GLU A 55 19.75 18.83 25.86
C GLU A 55 19.42 20.15 25.15
N ILE A 56 18.70 20.08 24.01
CA ILE A 56 18.33 21.26 23.23
C ILE A 56 17.34 22.17 23.98
N LEU A 57 16.34 21.57 24.63
CA LEU A 57 15.36 22.31 25.42
C LEU A 57 16.01 22.97 26.65
N GLU A 58 16.93 22.28 27.31
CA GLU A 58 17.67 22.82 28.47
C GLU A 58 18.52 24.05 28.10
N GLU A 59 19.18 24.04 26.94
CA GLU A 59 19.95 25.19 26.43
C GLU A 59 19.09 26.45 26.24
N ARG A 60 17.79 26.27 25.97
CA ARG A 60 16.81 27.35 25.77
C ARG A 60 15.92 27.61 27.00
N GLY A 61 16.15 26.90 28.10
CA GLY A 61 15.46 27.11 29.37
C GLY A 61 14.08 26.44 29.47
N PHE A 62 13.85 25.37 28.68
CA PHE A 62 12.69 24.48 28.73
C PHE A 62 13.06 23.12 29.35
N SER A 63 12.06 22.34 29.74
CA SER A 63 12.19 20.96 30.28
C SER A 63 11.30 19.98 29.53
N VAL A 64 11.49 18.68 29.75
CA VAL A 64 10.65 17.60 29.22
C VAL A 64 9.99 16.84 30.37
N ASP A 65 8.69 16.54 30.24
CA ASP A 65 8.01 15.58 31.12
C ASP A 65 8.44 14.13 30.78
N GLU A 66 9.52 13.69 31.41
CA GLU A 66 10.06 12.33 31.25
C GLU A 66 9.09 11.25 31.77
N ALA A 67 8.28 11.56 32.78
CA ALA A 67 7.32 10.61 33.34
C ALA A 67 6.17 10.33 32.35
N GLY A 68 5.65 11.37 31.71
CA GLY A 68 4.68 11.26 30.63
C GLY A 68 5.23 10.51 29.41
N PHE A 69 6.50 10.72 29.05
CA PHE A 69 7.17 9.98 27.97
C PHE A 69 7.22 8.48 28.25
N GLN A 70 7.62 8.08 29.47
CA GLN A 70 7.66 6.67 29.86
C GLN A 70 6.26 6.04 29.89
N ALA A 71 5.23 6.79 30.30
CA ALA A 71 3.84 6.34 30.26
C ALA A 71 3.36 6.09 28.82
N ALA A 72 3.66 7.00 27.89
CA ALA A 72 3.32 6.86 26.47
C ALA A 72 4.04 5.67 25.81
N MET A 73 5.32 5.46 26.12
CA MET A 73 6.09 4.31 25.63
C MET A 73 5.54 2.98 26.14
N LYS A 74 5.10 2.93 27.41
CA LYS A 74 4.43 1.75 27.96
C LYS A 74 3.09 1.48 27.28
N HIS A 75 2.28 2.51 27.07
CA HIS A 75 0.97 2.40 26.41
C HIS A 75 1.12 1.85 24.99
N GLN A 76 2.04 2.37 24.18
CA GLN A 76 2.30 1.86 22.82
C GLN A 76 2.72 0.38 22.83
N LYS A 77 3.58 -0.02 23.78
CA LYS A 77 4.05 -1.40 23.92
C LYS A 77 2.93 -2.36 24.31
N ASP A 78 1.99 -1.91 25.13
CA ASP A 78 0.83 -2.70 25.53
C ASP A 78 -0.20 -2.78 24.40
N THR A 79 -0.47 -1.69 23.67
CA THR A 79 -1.34 -1.70 22.47
C THR A 79 -0.78 -2.61 21.37
N ALA A 80 0.52 -2.55 21.08
CA ALA A 80 1.16 -3.43 20.09
C ALA A 80 1.10 -4.91 20.49
N ARG A 81 1.06 -5.22 21.80
CA ARG A 81 0.83 -6.59 22.30
C ARG A 81 -0.63 -7.00 22.15
N GLU A 82 -1.58 -6.11 22.39
CA GLU A 82 -3.02 -6.38 22.22
C GLU A 82 -3.43 -6.52 20.76
N ASP A 83 -2.88 -5.70 19.85
CA ASP A 83 -3.14 -5.78 18.41
C ASP A 83 -2.54 -7.07 17.80
N ARG A 84 -1.40 -7.55 18.32
CA ARG A 84 -0.89 -8.90 18.00
C ARG A 84 -1.79 -10.02 18.49
N LYS A 85 -2.46 -9.86 19.64
CA LYS A 85 -3.44 -10.83 20.15
C LYS A 85 -4.76 -10.81 19.34
N LYS A 86 -5.22 -9.62 18.92
CA LYS A 86 -6.48 -9.46 18.16
C LYS A 86 -6.37 -9.81 16.67
N SER A 87 -5.20 -9.67 16.07
CA SER A 87 -5.01 -9.92 14.62
C SER A 87 -4.86 -11.39 14.23
N GLY A 88 -4.87 -12.33 15.19
CA GLY A 88 -4.70 -13.77 14.91
C GLY A 88 -3.36 -14.14 14.26
N LYS A 89 -2.43 -13.18 14.11
CA LYS A 89 -1.10 -13.37 13.52
C LYS A 89 -0.05 -13.38 14.62
N SER A 90 -0.17 -14.35 15.52
CA SER A 90 0.99 -14.84 16.23
C SER A 90 1.55 -16.01 15.43
N SER A 91 2.86 -16.07 15.24
CA SER A 91 3.51 -17.36 15.10
C SER A 91 3.13 -18.15 16.35
N THR A 92 2.19 -19.09 16.24
CA THR A 92 1.75 -19.92 17.37
C THR A 92 2.79 -21.03 17.59
N TYR A 93 4.03 -20.63 17.83
CA TYR A 93 4.96 -21.43 18.61
C TYR A 93 5.01 -20.78 19.99
N MET A 94 4.15 -21.30 20.86
CA MET A 94 3.96 -20.96 22.28
C MET A 94 3.13 -19.71 22.62
N GLY A 95 1.89 -19.97 23.05
CA GLY A 95 1.30 -19.30 24.21
C GLY A 95 0.30 -18.17 23.95
N ALA A 96 -0.96 -18.52 23.69
CA ALA A 96 -2.11 -17.69 24.03
C ALA A 96 -3.37 -18.56 24.18
N SER A 97 -3.97 -18.55 25.39
CA SER A 97 -5.23 -19.24 25.80
C SER A 97 -5.21 -20.77 25.65
N ALA A 98 -5.74 -21.50 26.64
CA ALA A 98 -5.92 -22.94 26.51
C ALA A 98 -6.83 -23.20 25.30
N THR A 99 -6.23 -23.70 24.22
CA THR A 99 -6.99 -24.09 23.03
C THR A 99 -7.66 -25.43 23.29
N VAL A 100 -8.78 -25.75 22.62
CA VAL A 100 -9.45 -27.07 22.69
C VAL A 100 -8.49 -28.26 22.47
N TYR A 101 -7.35 -28.02 21.81
CA TYR A 101 -6.30 -29.00 21.58
C TYR A 101 -5.50 -29.38 22.83
N GLU A 102 -5.42 -28.50 23.84
CA GLU A 102 -4.75 -28.79 25.13
C GLU A 102 -5.58 -29.73 26.01
N GLU A 103 -6.90 -29.77 25.81
CA GLU A 103 -7.80 -30.70 26.49
C GLU A 103 -7.75 -32.12 25.91
N MET A 104 -7.19 -32.27 24.71
CA MET A 104 -7.00 -33.57 24.09
C MET A 104 -5.90 -34.37 24.80
N ASP A 105 -6.00 -35.69 24.74
CA ASP A 105 -5.02 -36.59 25.34
C ASP A 105 -3.57 -36.21 24.91
N PRO A 106 -2.67 -35.92 25.87
CA PRO A 106 -1.28 -35.56 25.60
C PRO A 106 -0.50 -36.65 24.84
N SER A 107 -0.94 -37.91 24.91
CA SER A 107 -0.31 -39.04 24.22
C SER A 107 -0.63 -39.08 22.72
N VAL A 108 -1.68 -38.36 22.27
CA VAL A 108 -2.01 -38.25 20.84
C VAL A 108 -0.92 -37.45 20.15
N ASN A 109 -0.29 -38.04 19.13
CA ASN A 109 0.72 -37.39 18.30
C ASN A 109 0.42 -37.69 16.84
N SER A 110 0.80 -36.77 15.95
CA SER A 110 0.69 -36.95 14.50
C SER A 110 2.08 -37.14 13.88
N VAL A 111 2.22 -38.15 13.02
CA VAL A 111 3.42 -38.38 12.21
C VAL A 111 3.17 -37.83 10.81
N PHE A 112 3.98 -36.86 10.39
CA PHE A 112 3.92 -36.32 9.05
C PHE A 112 4.61 -37.25 8.05
N VAL A 113 3.86 -37.72 7.05
CA VAL A 113 4.34 -38.60 5.96
C VAL A 113 4.25 -37.93 4.58
N GLY A 114 3.99 -36.61 4.58
CA GLY A 114 3.60 -35.86 3.38
C GLY A 114 4.73 -35.34 2.51
N TYR A 115 5.99 -35.65 2.82
CA TYR A 115 7.13 -35.28 1.97
C TYR A 115 7.09 -36.02 0.63
N ASP A 116 6.73 -37.30 0.64
CA ASP A 116 6.71 -38.16 -0.55
C ASP A 116 5.29 -38.56 -0.99
N LYS A 117 4.29 -38.33 -0.14
CA LYS A 117 2.91 -38.78 -0.32
C LYS A 117 1.94 -37.61 -0.21
N THR A 118 0.94 -37.56 -1.10
CA THR A 118 -0.21 -36.67 -0.98
C THR A 118 -1.48 -37.40 -0.51
N VAL A 119 -1.39 -38.71 -0.35
CA VAL A 119 -2.48 -39.58 0.08
C VAL A 119 -1.97 -40.60 1.08
N CYS A 120 -2.68 -40.82 2.19
CA CYS A 120 -2.45 -41.96 3.08
C CYS A 120 -3.76 -42.38 3.78
N ASP A 121 -3.78 -43.61 4.30
CA ASP A 121 -4.85 -44.09 5.16
C ASP A 121 -4.35 -44.06 6.61
N SER A 122 -5.15 -43.53 7.54
CA SER A 122 -4.80 -43.42 8.97
C SER A 122 -6.05 -43.45 9.84
N LYS A 123 -5.90 -43.76 11.13
CA LYS A 123 -6.99 -43.65 12.10
C LYS A 123 -7.17 -42.23 12.63
N ILE A 124 -8.41 -41.84 12.89
CA ILE A 124 -8.75 -40.63 13.64
C ILE A 124 -8.37 -40.84 15.10
N ALA A 125 -7.43 -40.04 15.58
CA ALA A 125 -6.95 -40.07 16.96
C ALA A 125 -7.81 -39.19 17.89
N ALA A 126 -8.25 -38.03 17.41
CA ALA A 126 -9.11 -37.11 18.17
C ALA A 126 -9.92 -36.21 17.21
N LEU A 127 -11.03 -35.67 17.74
CA LEU A 127 -11.90 -34.72 17.05
C LEU A 127 -12.19 -33.54 17.98
N ALA A 128 -12.25 -32.33 17.43
CA ALA A 128 -12.81 -31.16 18.11
C ALA A 128 -13.92 -30.56 17.26
N ALA A 129 -15.03 -30.18 17.90
CA ALA A 129 -16.08 -29.38 17.29
C ALA A 129 -15.81 -27.90 17.61
N PHE A 130 -16.00 -27.04 16.61
CA PHE A 130 -15.90 -25.60 16.81
C PHE A 130 -17.27 -24.99 17.01
N ALA A 131 -17.36 -24.07 17.97
CA ALA A 131 -18.58 -23.36 18.30
C ALA A 131 -19.15 -22.63 17.06
N SER A 132 -20.46 -22.75 16.87
CA SER A 132 -21.17 -22.10 15.75
C SER A 132 -21.84 -20.78 16.12
N GLU A 133 -22.01 -20.50 17.41
CA GLU A 133 -22.70 -19.33 17.96
C GLU A 133 -21.90 -18.65 19.07
N ASP A 134 -22.13 -17.34 19.26
CA ASP A 134 -21.47 -16.56 20.31
C ASP A 134 -21.88 -17.05 21.71
N GLY A 135 -20.92 -17.63 22.44
CA GLY A 135 -21.10 -18.11 23.82
C GLY A 135 -20.99 -19.63 24.01
N GLU A 136 -20.87 -20.41 22.93
CA GLU A 136 -20.42 -21.80 22.99
C GLU A 136 -18.88 -21.88 22.96
N GLU A 137 -18.33 -22.88 23.63
CA GLU A 137 -16.88 -23.14 23.64
C GLU A 137 -16.56 -24.31 22.70
N ASP A 138 -15.39 -24.25 22.07
CA ASP A 138 -14.86 -25.37 21.30
C ASP A 138 -14.67 -26.58 22.21
N ALA A 139 -15.08 -27.77 21.77
CA ALA A 139 -15.08 -28.96 22.62
C ALA A 139 -14.46 -30.16 21.92
N VAL A 140 -13.74 -30.99 22.67
CA VAL A 140 -13.31 -32.32 22.24
C VAL A 140 -14.55 -33.22 22.15
N VAL A 141 -14.76 -33.83 20.98
CA VAL A 141 -15.96 -34.63 20.69
C VAL A 141 -15.61 -36.04 20.24
N GLN A 142 -16.57 -36.95 20.36
CA GLN A 142 -16.45 -38.33 19.87
C GLN A 142 -16.82 -38.47 18.40
N ALA A 143 -17.55 -37.51 17.84
CA ALA A 143 -17.99 -37.52 16.45
C ALA A 143 -18.22 -36.10 15.90
N LEU A 144 -18.04 -35.92 14.60
CA LEU A 144 -18.45 -34.76 13.82
C LEU A 144 -19.48 -35.21 12.77
N SER A 145 -20.62 -34.54 12.71
CA SER A 145 -21.75 -34.82 11.82
C SER A 145 -21.90 -33.76 10.72
N ASP A 146 -22.75 -34.04 9.73
CA ASP A 146 -23.07 -33.14 8.61
C ASP A 146 -23.15 -31.66 8.98
N GLY A 147 -22.36 -30.85 8.27
CA GLY A 147 -22.31 -29.40 8.42
C GLY A 147 -21.50 -28.89 9.60
N GLN A 148 -21.10 -29.75 10.55
CA GLN A 148 -20.32 -29.31 11.70
C GLN A 148 -18.89 -28.92 11.29
N LYS A 149 -18.45 -27.77 11.81
CA LYS A 149 -17.07 -27.30 11.72
C LYS A 149 -16.26 -27.88 12.87
N GLY A 150 -14.98 -28.11 12.61
CA GLY A 150 -14.11 -28.68 13.63
C GLY A 150 -12.71 -28.94 13.13
N ALA A 151 -11.96 -29.70 13.93
CA ALA A 151 -10.66 -30.22 13.59
C ALA A 151 -10.62 -31.74 13.73
N VAL A 152 -9.98 -32.40 12.77
CA VAL A 152 -9.66 -33.83 12.81
C VAL A 152 -8.18 -33.99 13.10
N ILE A 153 -7.80 -34.86 14.03
CA ILE A 153 -6.41 -35.25 14.28
C ILE A 153 -6.26 -36.73 13.97
N THR A 154 -5.23 -37.07 13.19
CA THR A 154 -4.92 -38.45 12.80
C THR A 154 -3.54 -38.86 13.29
N LEU A 155 -3.31 -40.18 13.40
CA LEU A 155 -2.01 -40.74 13.81
C LEU A 155 -0.91 -40.48 12.76
N GLU A 156 -1.23 -40.65 11.49
CA GLU A 156 -0.37 -40.28 10.35
C GLU A 156 -1.12 -39.29 9.45
N THR A 157 -0.40 -38.36 8.83
CA THR A 157 -1.00 -37.43 7.87
C THR A 157 -0.06 -37.03 6.73
N PRO A 158 -0.56 -36.94 5.48
CA PRO A 158 0.16 -36.33 4.38
C PRO A 158 -0.01 -34.81 4.33
N PHE A 159 -0.91 -34.22 5.13
CA PHE A 159 -1.15 -32.77 5.17
C PHE A 159 -0.05 -32.08 5.95
N TYR A 160 0.60 -31.11 5.32
CA TYR A 160 1.59 -30.25 5.93
C TYR A 160 0.86 -29.21 6.78
N GLY A 161 1.23 -29.11 8.06
CA GLY A 161 0.72 -28.06 8.94
C GLY A 161 1.46 -26.75 8.69
N THR A 162 0.75 -25.62 8.78
CA THR A 162 1.33 -24.29 8.61
C THR A 162 2.56 -24.10 9.51
N MET A 163 3.75 -23.97 8.91
CA MET A 163 5.02 -23.69 9.61
C MET A 163 6.11 -23.24 8.63
N GLY A 164 7.11 -22.52 9.14
CA GLY A 164 8.27 -22.10 8.33
C GLY A 164 7.95 -21.13 7.19
N GLY A 165 6.84 -20.37 7.30
CA GLY A 165 6.34 -19.48 6.26
C GLY A 165 5.40 -20.16 5.26
N GLN A 166 5.43 -21.49 5.15
CA GLN A 166 4.53 -22.25 4.28
C GLN A 166 3.13 -22.38 4.91
N VAL A 167 2.10 -22.03 4.13
CA VAL A 167 0.70 -22.26 4.47
C VAL A 167 0.39 -23.76 4.41
N GLY A 168 -0.38 -24.24 5.38
CA GLY A 168 -0.76 -25.65 5.49
C GLY A 168 -1.73 -26.10 4.40
N ASP A 169 -1.77 -27.40 4.18
CA ASP A 169 -2.52 -27.95 3.07
C ASP A 169 -4.03 -27.91 3.25
N ILE A 170 -4.69 -27.97 2.10
CA ILE A 170 -6.12 -28.18 1.97
C ILE A 170 -6.40 -29.50 1.26
N GLY A 171 -7.62 -30.00 1.36
CA GLY A 171 -7.98 -31.27 0.76
C GLY A 171 -9.23 -31.88 1.39
N ARG A 172 -9.26 -33.21 1.49
CA ARG A 172 -10.36 -33.95 2.09
C ARG A 172 -9.89 -35.15 2.89
N ILE A 173 -10.67 -35.49 3.90
CA ILE A 173 -10.57 -36.73 4.67
C ILE A 173 -11.85 -37.51 4.40
N VAL A 174 -11.72 -38.75 3.97
CA VAL A 174 -12.85 -39.59 3.60
C VAL A 174 -12.86 -40.86 4.42
N LEU A 175 -14.02 -41.24 4.95
CA LEU A 175 -14.19 -42.50 5.66
C LEU A 175 -13.87 -43.67 4.72
N GLY A 176 -12.93 -44.53 5.13
CA GLY A 176 -12.58 -45.75 4.41
C GLY A 176 -13.67 -46.81 4.57
N ASP A 177 -13.68 -47.82 3.70
CA ASP A 177 -14.45 -49.05 3.95
C ASP A 177 -13.61 -49.98 4.84
N ASP A 178 -14.23 -50.57 5.86
CA ASP A 178 -13.59 -51.42 6.88
C ASP A 178 -13.16 -52.80 6.33
N SER A 179 -13.23 -52.97 5.00
CA SER A 179 -13.00 -54.23 4.28
C SER A 179 -11.53 -54.57 4.05
N GLY A 180 -10.59 -53.75 4.54
CA GLY A 180 -9.15 -54.08 4.54
C GLY A 180 -8.52 -54.29 3.16
N THR A 181 -9.16 -53.82 2.09
CA THR A 181 -8.65 -53.94 0.73
C THR A 181 -7.96 -52.64 0.30
N GLU A 182 -6.65 -52.72 0.04
CA GLU A 182 -5.90 -51.63 -0.60
C GLU A 182 -6.61 -51.24 -1.91
N GLY A 183 -7.07 -50.00 -2.00
CA GLY A 183 -7.77 -49.49 -3.17
C GLY A 183 -9.29 -49.67 -3.18
N ALA A 184 -9.93 -49.96 -2.03
CA ALA A 184 -11.39 -49.92 -1.91
C ALA A 184 -11.93 -48.56 -2.37
N ALA A 185 -12.64 -48.56 -3.51
CA ALA A 185 -13.28 -47.38 -4.05
C ALA A 185 -14.23 -46.77 -3.01
N LEU A 186 -14.18 -45.44 -2.87
CA LEU A 186 -15.15 -44.60 -2.18
C LEU A 186 -16.54 -45.25 -2.20
N GLY A 187 -16.94 -45.88 -1.09
CA GLY A 187 -18.30 -46.37 -0.94
C GLY A 187 -19.23 -45.19 -1.23
N LYS A 188 -20.25 -45.37 -2.09
CA LYS A 188 -21.14 -44.28 -2.57
C LYS A 188 -21.93 -43.52 -1.46
N GLY A 189 -21.64 -43.79 -0.18
CA GLY A 189 -22.15 -43.08 1.00
C GLY A 189 -21.08 -42.76 2.07
N ALA A 190 -19.78 -42.79 1.74
CA ALA A 190 -18.71 -42.50 2.70
C ALA A 190 -18.80 -41.06 3.24
N ALA A 191 -18.52 -40.90 4.55
CA ALA A 191 -18.44 -39.58 5.17
C ALA A 191 -17.23 -38.81 4.62
N VAL A 192 -17.39 -37.52 4.34
CA VAL A 192 -16.38 -36.64 3.77
C VAL A 192 -16.25 -35.41 4.64
N PHE A 193 -15.03 -35.15 5.09
CA PHE A 193 -14.65 -33.92 5.76
C PHE A 193 -13.75 -33.10 4.85
N ARG A 194 -14.15 -31.87 4.58
CA ARG A 194 -13.38 -30.94 3.75
C ARG A 194 -12.41 -30.18 4.62
N VAL A 195 -11.12 -30.34 4.35
CA VAL A 195 -10.04 -29.63 5.05
C VAL A 195 -9.78 -28.31 4.34
N THR A 196 -9.95 -27.20 5.07
CA THR A 196 -9.76 -25.84 4.58
C THR A 196 -8.48 -25.19 5.11
N ALA A 197 -7.91 -25.73 6.18
CA ALA A 197 -6.60 -25.34 6.71
C ALA A 197 -5.98 -26.51 7.48
N THR A 198 -4.65 -26.56 7.53
CA THR A 198 -3.91 -27.52 8.36
C THR A 198 -2.90 -26.76 9.22
N GLU A 199 -2.89 -27.03 10.53
CA GLU A 199 -2.07 -26.29 11.49
C GLU A 199 -1.35 -27.22 12.47
N HIS A 200 -0.16 -26.82 12.90
CA HIS A 200 0.49 -27.41 14.06
C HIS A 200 -0.15 -26.86 15.33
N VAL A 201 -0.59 -27.75 16.23
CA VAL A 201 -1.25 -27.39 17.48
C VAL A 201 -0.50 -27.99 18.68
N ALA A 202 -0.95 -27.67 19.90
CA ALA A 202 -0.30 -28.09 21.13
C ALA A 202 -0.04 -29.61 21.17
N GLY A 203 1.17 -30.00 21.58
CA GLY A 203 1.58 -31.39 21.74
C GLY A 203 1.68 -32.16 20.43
N ASN A 204 2.71 -31.89 19.61
CA ASN A 204 3.08 -32.59 18.36
C ASN A 204 1.90 -33.15 17.54
N LYS A 205 0.84 -32.35 17.45
CA LYS A 205 -0.44 -32.66 16.83
C LYS A 205 -0.58 -31.80 15.57
N ILE A 206 -1.16 -32.40 14.53
CA ILE A 206 -1.49 -31.70 13.28
C ILE A 206 -3.01 -31.69 13.17
N ALA A 207 -3.60 -30.49 13.27
CA ALA A 207 -5.03 -30.28 13.20
C ALA A 207 -5.45 -30.03 11.74
N HIS A 208 -6.35 -30.88 11.23
CA HIS A 208 -7.01 -30.70 9.94
C HIS A 208 -8.32 -29.94 10.17
N ILE A 209 -8.28 -28.63 9.95
CA ILE A 209 -9.39 -27.71 10.22
C ILE A 209 -10.32 -27.65 9.02
N GLY A 210 -11.62 -27.75 9.26
CA GLY A 210 -12.59 -27.81 8.19
C GLY A 210 -14.02 -28.08 8.66
N TYR A 211 -14.80 -28.76 7.82
CA TYR A 211 -16.18 -29.13 8.11
C TYR A 211 -16.57 -30.46 7.47
N VAL A 212 -17.57 -31.12 8.06
CA VAL A 212 -18.17 -32.32 7.48
C VAL A 212 -19.06 -31.91 6.31
N GLU A 213 -18.63 -32.25 5.09
CA GLU A 213 -19.39 -32.00 3.87
C GLU A 213 -20.53 -33.03 3.70
N LYS A 214 -20.32 -34.26 4.16
CA LYS A 214 -21.30 -35.35 4.12
C LYS A 214 -21.00 -36.44 5.17
N GLY A 215 -22.02 -37.07 5.75
CA GLY A 215 -21.93 -38.17 6.69
C GLY A 215 -21.54 -37.78 8.12
N MET A 216 -20.87 -38.69 8.82
CA MET A 216 -20.38 -38.51 10.18
C MET A 216 -19.03 -39.23 10.31
N LEU A 217 -18.05 -38.57 10.94
CA LEU A 217 -16.77 -39.12 11.33
C LEU A 217 -16.72 -39.32 12.84
N LYS A 218 -16.11 -40.41 13.30
CA LYS A 218 -15.94 -40.73 14.72
C LYS A 218 -14.48 -40.94 15.07
N GLN A 219 -14.16 -40.72 16.35
CA GLN A 219 -12.87 -41.10 16.88
C GLN A 219 -12.64 -42.61 16.68
N GLY A 220 -11.45 -42.98 16.21
CA GLY A 220 -11.07 -44.36 15.90
C GLY A 220 -11.35 -44.83 14.48
N ASP A 221 -12.13 -44.10 13.69
CA ASP A 221 -12.44 -44.44 12.30
C ASP A 221 -11.16 -44.52 11.45
N LEU A 222 -11.11 -45.48 10.53
CA LEU A 222 -10.09 -45.55 9.48
C LEU A 222 -10.49 -44.62 8.34
N VAL A 223 -9.64 -43.64 8.04
CA VAL A 223 -9.91 -42.62 7.02
C VAL A 223 -8.79 -42.53 6.01
N ARG A 224 -9.15 -42.17 4.78
CA ARG A 224 -8.24 -41.80 3.70
C ARG A 224 -8.08 -40.28 3.65
N LEU A 225 -6.86 -39.82 3.86
CA LEU A 225 -6.46 -38.42 3.79
C LEU A 225 -5.95 -38.12 2.38
N GLU A 226 -6.54 -37.12 1.72
CA GLU A 226 -6.19 -36.72 0.35
C GLU A 226 -5.93 -35.21 0.28
N VAL A 227 -4.66 -34.84 0.13
CA VAL A 227 -4.23 -33.45 -0.09
C VAL A 227 -4.61 -33.02 -1.51
N ASP A 228 -5.00 -31.76 -1.68
CA ASP A 228 -5.09 -31.14 -2.99
C ASP A 228 -3.69 -31.03 -3.61
N ALA A 229 -3.36 -31.97 -4.49
CA ALA A 229 -2.04 -32.04 -5.11
C ALA A 229 -1.72 -30.82 -5.98
N GLY A 230 -2.73 -30.16 -6.57
CA GLY A 230 -2.53 -28.96 -7.36
C GLY A 230 -2.13 -27.77 -6.48
N ASN A 231 -2.86 -27.59 -5.37
CA ASN A 231 -2.56 -26.58 -4.36
C ASN A 231 -1.18 -26.81 -3.74
N ARG A 232 -0.89 -28.04 -3.29
CA ARG A 232 0.42 -28.44 -2.76
C ARG A 232 1.55 -28.11 -3.74
N MET A 233 1.40 -28.48 -5.01
CA MET A 233 2.44 -28.23 -6.00
C MET A 233 2.67 -26.73 -6.19
N ALA A 234 1.62 -25.90 -6.23
CA ALA A 234 1.77 -24.45 -6.32
C ALA A 234 2.53 -23.86 -5.11
N ILE A 235 2.23 -24.33 -3.90
CA ILE A 235 2.97 -23.97 -2.68
C ILE A 235 4.43 -24.43 -2.78
N CYS A 236 4.69 -25.68 -3.18
CA CYS A 236 6.05 -26.19 -3.37
C CYS A 236 6.86 -25.34 -4.34
N ARG A 237 6.25 -24.88 -5.45
CA ARG A 237 6.91 -23.98 -6.40
C ARG A 237 7.29 -22.66 -5.76
N ASN A 238 6.34 -22.02 -5.07
CA ASN A 238 6.56 -20.76 -4.36
C ASN A 238 7.63 -20.88 -3.27
N HIS A 239 7.60 -21.96 -2.49
CA HIS A 239 8.59 -22.23 -1.45
C HIS A 239 9.98 -22.46 -2.04
N SER A 240 10.07 -23.30 -3.08
CA SER A 240 11.35 -23.58 -3.72
C SER A 240 11.94 -22.33 -4.38
N ALA A 241 11.10 -21.50 -4.99
CA ALA A 241 11.52 -20.22 -5.54
C ALA A 241 12.01 -19.23 -4.46
N THR A 242 11.48 -19.29 -3.23
CA THR A 242 11.97 -18.46 -2.11
C THR A 242 13.44 -18.76 -1.78
N HIS A 243 13.85 -20.03 -1.78
CA HIS A 243 15.25 -20.41 -1.55
C HIS A 243 16.17 -19.87 -2.66
N LEU A 244 15.76 -20.01 -3.93
CA LEU A 244 16.50 -19.43 -5.04
C LEU A 244 16.56 -17.90 -4.94
N LEU A 245 15.46 -17.26 -4.57
CA LEU A 245 15.37 -15.80 -4.37
C LEU A 245 16.30 -15.32 -3.26
N GLN A 246 16.31 -16.00 -2.11
CA GLN A 246 17.17 -15.63 -0.98
C GLN A 246 18.65 -15.70 -1.37
N LYS A 247 19.06 -16.77 -2.05
CA LYS A 247 20.42 -16.89 -2.57
C LYS A 247 20.73 -15.81 -3.61
N ALA A 248 19.83 -15.58 -4.57
CA ALA A 248 20.00 -14.57 -5.61
C ALA A 248 20.15 -13.16 -5.03
N LEU A 249 19.34 -12.80 -4.03
CA LEU A 249 19.46 -11.52 -3.34
C LEU A 249 20.83 -11.36 -2.66
N ARG A 250 21.36 -12.42 -2.04
CA ARG A 250 22.69 -12.39 -1.43
C ARG A 250 23.81 -12.22 -2.46
N GLU A 251 23.67 -12.78 -3.66
CA GLU A 251 24.65 -12.60 -4.74
C GLU A 251 24.58 -11.21 -5.38
N VAL A 252 23.37 -10.63 -5.49
CA VAL A 252 23.17 -9.32 -6.10
C VAL A 252 23.49 -8.17 -5.15
N LEU A 253 22.98 -8.24 -3.91
CA LEU A 253 23.06 -7.15 -2.95
C LEU A 253 24.21 -7.33 -1.94
N GLY A 254 24.56 -8.57 -1.62
CA GLY A 254 25.62 -8.89 -0.65
C GLY A 254 25.16 -9.79 0.50
N THR A 255 26.12 -10.26 1.29
CA THR A 255 25.91 -11.28 2.33
C THR A 255 25.20 -10.78 3.59
N HIS A 256 24.94 -9.47 3.71
CA HIS A 256 24.16 -8.87 4.81
C HIS A 256 22.66 -9.11 4.68
N VAL A 257 22.21 -9.58 3.52
CA VAL A 257 20.81 -9.96 3.30
C VAL A 257 20.48 -11.22 4.07
N GLU A 258 19.60 -11.09 5.05
CA GLU A 258 19.09 -12.15 5.90
C GLU A 258 17.56 -12.13 5.89
N GLN A 259 16.95 -13.31 6.04
CA GLN A 259 15.49 -13.43 6.08
C GLN A 259 14.94 -12.78 7.36
N ALA A 260 14.00 -11.85 7.19
CA ALA A 260 13.22 -11.23 8.26
C ALA A 260 11.78 -11.77 8.33
N GLY A 261 11.33 -12.49 7.30
CA GLY A 261 9.99 -13.05 7.24
C GLY A 261 9.75 -13.78 5.92
N SER A 262 8.85 -14.77 5.95
CA SER A 262 8.55 -15.62 4.80
C SER A 262 7.08 -16.01 4.82
N TYR A 263 6.44 -16.05 3.64
CA TYR A 263 5.07 -16.51 3.47
C TYR A 263 4.85 -17.12 2.08
N GLN A 264 4.35 -18.35 2.04
CA GLN A 264 4.10 -19.09 0.80
C GLN A 264 2.71 -19.70 0.83
N ASP A 265 1.85 -19.27 -0.10
CA ASP A 265 0.58 -19.92 -0.40
C ASP A 265 0.56 -20.42 -1.85
N ALA A 266 -0.57 -20.93 -2.32
CA ALA A 266 -0.70 -21.41 -3.70
C ALA A 266 -0.71 -20.28 -4.75
N GLY A 267 -0.95 -19.03 -4.35
CA GLY A 267 -1.04 -17.88 -5.24
C GLY A 267 0.27 -17.10 -5.38
N ARG A 268 1.06 -16.99 -4.31
CA ARG A 268 2.27 -16.15 -4.26
C ARG A 268 3.27 -16.58 -3.20
N THR A 269 4.50 -16.08 -3.37
CA THR A 269 5.51 -16.02 -2.32
C THR A 269 5.78 -14.58 -1.90
N ARG A 270 6.02 -14.38 -0.61
CA ARG A 270 6.42 -13.12 -0.01
C ARG A 270 7.66 -13.36 0.84
N PHE A 271 8.70 -12.60 0.58
CA PHE A 271 9.99 -12.73 1.25
C PHE A 271 10.42 -11.37 1.80
N ASP A 272 10.61 -11.31 3.11
CA ASP A 272 11.08 -10.14 3.81
C ASP A 272 12.56 -10.34 4.16
N PHE A 273 13.38 -9.33 3.90
CA PHE A 273 14.82 -9.43 4.06
C PHE A 273 15.45 -8.12 4.57
N SER A 274 16.59 -8.25 5.25
CA SER A 274 17.38 -7.11 5.69
C SER A 274 18.03 -6.41 4.50
N HIS A 275 17.66 -5.15 4.28
CA HIS A 275 18.32 -4.28 3.32
C HIS A 275 18.00 -2.81 3.63
N PHE A 276 19.01 -1.94 3.60
CA PHE A 276 18.90 -0.58 4.13
C PHE A 276 18.30 0.44 3.15
N GLN A 277 18.25 0.13 1.86
CA GLN A 277 17.82 1.06 0.81
C GLN A 277 16.90 0.41 -0.22
N ALA A 278 16.19 1.22 -1.01
CA ALA A 278 15.44 0.69 -2.13
C ALA A 278 16.36 0.04 -3.17
N MET A 279 15.98 -1.14 -3.64
CA MET A 279 16.62 -1.81 -4.76
C MET A 279 16.31 -1.02 -6.01
N THR A 280 17.34 -0.82 -6.80
CA THR A 280 17.22 -0.26 -8.14
C THR A 280 16.46 -1.23 -9.04
N SER A 281 15.87 -0.71 -10.12
CA SER A 281 15.23 -1.55 -11.13
C SER A 281 16.18 -2.56 -11.76
N GLU A 282 17.48 -2.23 -11.84
CA GLU A 282 18.53 -3.12 -12.33
C GLU A 282 18.81 -4.27 -11.36
N GLU A 283 18.89 -4.01 -10.05
CA GLU A 283 19.07 -5.06 -9.03
C GLU A 283 17.87 -6.00 -8.97
N ILE A 284 16.64 -5.47 -9.06
CA ILE A 284 15.42 -6.28 -9.12
C ILE A 284 15.46 -7.19 -10.36
N LYS A 285 15.77 -6.62 -11.52
CA LYS A 285 15.88 -7.40 -12.77
C LYS A 285 16.96 -8.46 -12.68
N LYS A 286 18.16 -8.12 -12.19
CA LYS A 286 19.28 -9.06 -12.05
C LYS A 286 18.94 -10.21 -11.09
N THR A 287 18.23 -9.91 -10.00
CA THR A 287 17.75 -10.92 -9.04
C THR A 287 16.73 -11.87 -9.71
N GLU A 288 15.74 -11.31 -10.41
CA GLU A 288 14.73 -12.10 -11.14
C GLU A 288 15.36 -12.97 -12.25
N ASP A 289 16.30 -12.42 -13.01
CA ASP A 289 17.02 -13.12 -14.07
C ASP A 289 17.84 -14.29 -13.50
N LEU A 290 18.51 -14.09 -12.36
CA LEU A 290 19.29 -15.14 -11.70
C LEU A 290 18.38 -16.28 -11.20
N VAL A 291 17.25 -15.97 -10.56
CA VAL A 291 16.29 -17.00 -10.14
C VAL A 291 15.78 -17.80 -11.34
N ASN A 292 15.37 -17.12 -12.42
CA ASN A 292 14.90 -17.81 -13.62
C ASN A 292 16.00 -18.62 -14.32
N LYS A 293 17.26 -18.18 -14.27
CA LYS A 293 18.41 -18.96 -14.77
C LYS A 293 18.50 -20.30 -14.04
N GLU A 294 18.50 -20.29 -12.70
CA GLU A 294 18.61 -21.52 -11.90
C GLU A 294 17.37 -22.43 -12.01
N ILE A 295 16.21 -21.87 -12.32
CA ILE A 295 15.02 -22.63 -12.68
C ILE A 295 15.23 -23.36 -14.02
N LEU A 296 15.78 -22.67 -15.02
CA LEU A 296 16.04 -23.21 -16.35
C LEU A 296 17.17 -24.25 -16.36
N GLU A 297 18.15 -24.13 -15.45
CA GLU A 297 19.19 -25.14 -15.27
C GLU A 297 18.63 -26.50 -14.81
N GLY A 298 17.45 -26.51 -14.19
CA GLY A 298 16.77 -27.75 -13.80
C GLY A 298 17.58 -28.53 -12.77
N LEU A 299 17.92 -27.87 -11.66
CA LEU A 299 18.71 -28.44 -10.57
C LEU A 299 17.86 -29.44 -9.77
N ASP A 300 18.44 -30.59 -9.43
CA ASP A 300 17.80 -31.55 -8.54
C ASP A 300 17.69 -30.98 -7.12
N VAL A 301 16.51 -31.19 -6.52
CA VAL A 301 16.23 -30.80 -5.14
C VAL A 301 16.38 -32.02 -4.24
N VAL A 302 17.45 -32.04 -3.46
CA VAL A 302 17.81 -33.16 -2.58
C VAL A 302 17.56 -32.76 -1.13
N THR A 303 16.97 -33.65 -0.36
CA THR A 303 16.68 -33.41 1.05
C THR A 303 17.22 -34.50 1.94
N GLU A 304 17.93 -34.11 2.99
CA GLU A 304 18.62 -35.02 3.91
C GLU A 304 18.31 -34.62 5.35
N VAL A 305 18.11 -35.61 6.23
CA VAL A 305 17.94 -35.39 7.66
C VAL A 305 19.26 -35.74 8.34
N MET A 306 19.84 -34.78 9.05
CA MET A 306 21.16 -34.92 9.67
C MET A 306 21.22 -34.14 10.99
N THR A 307 22.29 -34.32 11.75
CA THR A 307 22.52 -33.53 12.96
C THR A 307 22.80 -32.07 12.62
N LEU A 308 22.54 -31.16 13.55
CA LEU A 308 22.85 -29.74 13.36
C LEU A 308 24.35 -29.49 13.09
N GLU A 309 25.24 -30.30 13.65
CA GLU A 309 26.68 -30.19 13.41
C GLU A 309 27.06 -30.62 11.98
N GLU A 310 26.48 -31.70 11.48
CA GLU A 310 26.67 -32.15 10.09
C GLU A 310 26.11 -31.13 9.09
N ALA A 311 24.93 -30.57 9.36
CA ALA A 311 24.34 -29.54 8.52
C ALA A 311 25.21 -28.28 8.42
N ARG A 312 25.86 -27.87 9.52
CA ARG A 312 26.82 -26.75 9.48
C ARG A 312 28.03 -27.04 8.58
N LYS A 313 28.47 -28.29 8.51
CA LYS A 313 29.61 -28.71 7.66
C LYS A 313 29.27 -28.71 6.16
N THR A 314 28.00 -28.85 5.80
CA THR A 314 27.57 -28.77 4.39
C THR A 314 27.47 -27.33 3.86
N GLY A 315 27.70 -26.33 4.73
CA GLY A 315 27.50 -24.92 4.40
C GLY A 315 26.03 -24.51 4.40
N ALA A 316 25.14 -25.33 4.98
CA ALA A 316 23.73 -25.00 5.08
C ALA A 316 23.53 -23.71 5.87
N MET A 317 22.83 -22.77 5.25
CA MET A 317 22.42 -21.55 5.93
C MET A 317 21.32 -21.89 6.93
N ALA A 318 21.57 -21.58 8.20
CA ALA A 318 20.55 -21.60 9.23
C ALA A 318 19.81 -20.25 9.21
N LEU A 319 18.49 -20.26 9.38
CA LEU A 319 17.71 -19.04 9.52
C LEU A 319 17.94 -18.49 10.93
N PHE A 320 18.33 -17.22 11.02
CA PHE A 320 18.58 -16.56 12.30
C PHE A 320 17.29 -16.47 13.13
N GLY A 321 17.35 -16.89 14.39
CA GLY A 321 16.23 -16.76 15.35
C GLY A 321 15.35 -18.01 15.51
N GLU A 322 15.54 -19.06 14.71
CA GLU A 322 14.81 -20.31 14.89
C GLU A 322 15.51 -21.25 15.89
N LYS A 323 14.71 -21.93 16.73
CA LYS A 323 15.20 -23.01 17.59
C LYS A 323 15.11 -24.33 16.83
N TYR A 324 16.25 -24.89 16.50
CA TYR A 324 16.35 -26.19 15.85
C TYR A 324 16.42 -27.32 16.87
N GLY A 325 15.81 -28.47 16.55
CA GLY A 325 16.00 -29.71 17.30
C GLY A 325 17.35 -30.37 16.99
N ASP A 326 17.61 -31.52 17.62
CA ASP A 326 18.88 -32.25 17.46
C ASP A 326 19.11 -32.75 16.02
N MET A 327 18.01 -33.07 15.33
CA MET A 327 17.98 -33.47 13.93
C MET A 327 17.29 -32.39 13.10
N VAL A 328 17.92 -31.99 12.00
CA VAL A 328 17.43 -30.96 11.08
C VAL A 328 17.33 -31.51 9.66
N ARG A 329 16.37 -30.98 8.91
CA ARG A 329 16.22 -31.27 7.49
C ARG A 329 16.91 -30.20 6.67
N VAL A 330 17.90 -30.62 5.88
CA VAL A 330 18.63 -29.79 4.92
C VAL A 330 18.00 -29.99 3.55
N VAL A 331 17.75 -28.89 2.84
CA VAL A 331 17.27 -28.86 1.46
C VAL A 331 18.36 -28.24 0.60
N ARG A 332 18.74 -28.95 -0.48
CA ARG A 332 19.76 -28.52 -1.45
C ARG A 332 19.14 -28.42 -2.83
N MET A 333 19.39 -27.32 -3.52
CA MET A 333 19.00 -27.10 -4.93
C MET A 333 20.28 -26.91 -5.73
N GLY A 334 20.81 -28.02 -6.26
CA GLY A 334 22.16 -28.07 -6.81
C GLY A 334 23.21 -27.53 -5.83
N ASP A 335 24.20 -26.82 -6.36
CA ASP A 335 25.22 -26.11 -5.56
C ASP A 335 24.85 -24.65 -5.30
N PHE A 336 23.69 -24.20 -5.79
CA PHE A 336 23.28 -22.81 -5.71
C PHE A 336 22.73 -22.46 -4.32
N SER A 337 21.74 -23.21 -3.82
CA SER A 337 21.13 -23.00 -2.50
C SER A 337 21.20 -24.27 -1.64
N THR A 338 21.53 -24.10 -0.35
CA THR A 338 21.58 -25.16 0.67
C THR A 338 21.15 -24.57 2.01
N GLU A 339 20.01 -24.99 2.51
CA GLU A 339 19.31 -24.33 3.63
C GLU A 339 18.62 -25.32 4.56
N LEU A 340 18.46 -24.96 5.83
CA LEU A 340 17.62 -25.72 6.77
C LEU A 340 16.15 -25.41 6.50
N CYS A 341 15.36 -26.41 6.08
CA CYS A 341 13.95 -26.21 5.79
C CYS A 341 13.11 -27.47 6.03
N GLY A 342 12.07 -27.31 6.85
CA GLY A 342 11.05 -28.34 7.10
C GLY A 342 9.93 -28.37 6.05
N GLY A 343 9.93 -27.46 5.09
CA GLY A 343 8.85 -27.32 4.10
C GLY A 343 8.83 -28.38 3.01
N THR A 344 7.75 -28.36 2.23
CA THR A 344 7.64 -29.18 1.02
C THR A 344 8.22 -28.45 -0.18
N HIS A 345 8.99 -29.16 -1.01
CA HIS A 345 9.67 -28.58 -2.17
C HIS A 345 9.32 -29.33 -3.45
N VAL A 346 9.62 -28.68 -4.58
CA VAL A 346 9.66 -29.38 -5.87
C VAL A 346 10.80 -30.39 -5.88
N LYS A 347 10.76 -31.38 -6.78
CA LYS A 347 11.85 -32.35 -6.95
C LYS A 347 12.98 -31.84 -7.82
N ASN A 348 12.67 -30.90 -8.71
CA ASN A 348 13.63 -30.28 -9.61
C ASN A 348 13.23 -28.82 -9.85
N THR A 349 14.18 -27.88 -9.90
CA THR A 349 13.88 -26.44 -10.00
C THR A 349 13.07 -26.09 -11.25
N SER A 350 13.21 -26.84 -12.34
CA SER A 350 12.41 -26.67 -13.56
C SER A 350 10.89 -26.79 -13.33
N GLN A 351 10.46 -27.51 -12.28
CA GLN A 351 9.06 -27.65 -11.92
C GLN A 351 8.45 -26.34 -11.36
N ILE A 352 9.27 -25.36 -10.97
CA ILE A 352 8.85 -24.00 -10.63
C ILE A 352 8.23 -23.32 -11.86
N GLY A 353 8.75 -23.61 -13.05
CA GLY A 353 8.29 -23.05 -14.32
C GLY A 353 8.86 -21.66 -14.56
N SER A 354 8.10 -20.62 -14.24
CA SER A 354 8.53 -19.22 -14.36
C SER A 354 8.52 -18.55 -13.00
N PHE A 355 9.35 -17.53 -12.80
CA PHE A 355 9.36 -16.70 -11.61
C PHE A 355 9.26 -15.22 -11.98
N LYS A 356 8.38 -14.47 -11.30
CA LYS A 356 8.18 -13.04 -11.55
C LYS A 356 8.06 -12.26 -10.25
N ILE A 357 8.92 -11.27 -10.05
CA ILE A 357 8.78 -10.26 -9.00
C ILE A 357 7.68 -9.28 -9.41
N ILE A 358 6.67 -9.13 -8.57
CA ILE A 358 5.51 -8.26 -8.80
C ILE A 358 5.70 -6.92 -8.12
N SER A 359 6.26 -6.95 -6.91
CA SER A 359 6.47 -5.75 -6.14
C SER A 359 7.69 -5.89 -5.25
N GLU A 360 8.23 -4.73 -4.93
CA GLU A 360 9.33 -4.54 -4.03
C GLU A 360 9.00 -3.29 -3.20
N SER A 361 9.01 -3.40 -1.87
CA SER A 361 8.68 -2.28 -0.96
C SER A 361 9.38 -2.36 0.40
N GLY A 362 9.56 -1.22 1.06
CA GLY A 362 10.01 -1.17 2.46
C GLY A 362 8.86 -1.43 3.43
N VAL A 363 9.07 -2.29 4.42
CA VAL A 363 8.04 -2.66 5.43
C VAL A 363 8.37 -2.20 6.84
N ALA A 364 9.66 -2.02 7.14
CA ALA A 364 10.17 -1.42 8.37
C ALA A 364 11.56 -0.82 8.10
N ALA A 365 12.10 -0.07 9.06
CA ALA A 365 13.48 0.41 8.96
C ALA A 365 14.44 -0.78 8.77
N GLY A 366 15.21 -0.77 7.67
CA GLY A 366 16.16 -1.83 7.34
C GLY A 366 15.56 -3.15 6.84
N VAL A 367 14.22 -3.24 6.66
CA VAL A 367 13.54 -4.47 6.19
C VAL A 367 12.72 -4.19 4.96
N ARG A 368 12.92 -5.03 3.94
CA ARG A 368 12.28 -4.88 2.62
C ARG A 368 11.59 -6.16 2.22
N ARG A 369 10.62 -6.05 1.33
CA ARG A 369 9.70 -7.13 0.96
C ARG A 369 9.67 -7.26 -0.55
N ILE A 370 9.89 -8.49 -1.02
CA ILE A 370 9.56 -8.91 -2.38
C ILE A 370 8.29 -9.75 -2.33
N GLU A 371 7.33 -9.44 -3.20
CA GLU A 371 6.24 -10.35 -3.56
C GLU A 371 6.47 -10.86 -4.97
N ALA A 372 6.36 -12.17 -5.15
CA ALA A 372 6.61 -12.84 -6.42
C ALA A 372 5.62 -13.96 -6.69
N LEU A 373 5.48 -14.31 -7.97
CA LEU A 373 4.63 -15.38 -8.47
C LEU A 373 5.49 -16.47 -9.12
N THR A 374 4.97 -17.70 -9.11
CA THR A 374 5.57 -18.83 -9.83
C THR A 374 4.59 -19.55 -10.74
N GLY A 375 5.13 -20.26 -11.75
CA GLY A 375 4.40 -21.20 -12.59
C GLY A 375 3.12 -20.61 -13.20
N GLU A 376 2.00 -21.28 -12.96
CA GLU A 376 0.69 -20.91 -13.51
C GLU A 376 0.23 -19.50 -13.09
N ASN A 377 0.61 -19.04 -11.89
CA ASN A 377 0.26 -17.70 -11.42
C ASN A 377 0.95 -16.61 -12.25
N VAL A 378 2.16 -16.88 -12.76
CA VAL A 378 2.86 -15.97 -13.69
C VAL A 378 2.14 -15.94 -15.03
N ARG A 379 1.69 -17.09 -15.54
CA ARG A 379 0.94 -17.18 -16.80
C ARG A 379 -0.35 -16.35 -16.73
N VAL A 380 -1.14 -16.54 -15.67
CA VAL A 380 -2.38 -15.78 -15.43
C VAL A 380 -2.11 -14.27 -15.27
N TYR A 381 -1.01 -13.91 -14.60
CA TYR A 381 -0.59 -12.51 -14.48
C TYR A 381 -0.29 -11.87 -15.84
N PHE A 382 0.49 -12.55 -16.69
CA PHE A 382 0.81 -12.05 -18.03
C PHE A 382 -0.40 -12.00 -18.96
N GLU A 383 -1.30 -12.97 -18.90
CA GLU A 383 -2.58 -12.94 -19.63
C GLU A 383 -3.41 -11.70 -19.23
N GLY A 384 -3.43 -11.35 -17.94
CA GLY A 384 -4.06 -10.13 -17.45
C GLY A 384 -3.40 -8.84 -17.94
N LEU A 385 -2.07 -8.81 -18.06
CA LEU A 385 -1.34 -7.65 -18.61
C LEU A 385 -1.58 -7.51 -20.13
N GLU A 386 -1.53 -8.62 -20.86
CA GLU A 386 -1.78 -8.65 -22.30
C GLU A 386 -3.20 -8.16 -22.61
N LYS A 387 -4.20 -8.63 -21.86
CA LYS A 387 -5.59 -8.16 -22.02
C LYS A 387 -5.72 -6.65 -21.84
N LYS A 388 -5.12 -6.09 -20.78
CA LYS A 388 -5.14 -4.63 -20.53
C LYS A 388 -4.44 -3.82 -21.61
N LEU A 389 -3.31 -4.34 -22.13
CA LEU A 389 -2.58 -3.69 -23.20
C LEU A 389 -3.36 -3.71 -24.51
N ASN A 390 -4.04 -4.82 -24.81
CA ASN A 390 -4.93 -4.95 -25.98
C ASN A 390 -6.14 -4.01 -25.85
N GLU A 391 -6.78 -3.93 -24.69
CA GLU A 391 -7.87 -2.97 -24.42
C GLU A 391 -7.41 -1.51 -24.63
N ALA A 392 -6.21 -1.15 -24.16
CA ALA A 392 -5.64 0.18 -24.38
C ALA A 392 -5.35 0.45 -25.87
N ALA A 393 -4.83 -0.54 -26.59
CA ALA A 393 -4.57 -0.45 -28.02
C ALA A 393 -5.86 -0.27 -28.84
N GLU A 394 -6.93 -0.98 -28.47
CA GLU A 394 -8.26 -0.83 -29.09
C GLU A 394 -8.84 0.59 -28.88
N LEU A 395 -8.76 1.12 -27.65
CA LEU A 395 -9.21 2.48 -27.34
C LEU A 395 -8.44 3.54 -28.15
N LEU A 396 -7.16 3.31 -28.36
CA LEU A 396 -6.28 4.18 -29.15
C LEU A 396 -6.33 3.90 -30.67
N LYS A 397 -7.08 2.86 -31.08
CA LYS A 397 -7.17 2.38 -32.47
C LYS A 397 -5.79 2.12 -33.09
N THR A 398 -4.92 1.46 -32.33
CA THR A 398 -3.53 1.15 -32.70
C THR A 398 -3.18 -0.28 -32.32
N SER A 399 -1.92 -0.69 -32.51
CA SER A 399 -1.39 -1.96 -32.05
C SER A 399 -0.76 -1.85 -30.65
N PRO A 400 -0.71 -2.94 -29.85
CA PRO A 400 -0.08 -2.94 -28.53
C PRO A 400 1.33 -2.31 -28.47
N SER A 401 2.15 -2.54 -29.50
CA SER A 401 3.50 -1.99 -29.60
C SER A 401 3.55 -0.48 -29.81
N GLU A 402 2.50 0.10 -30.37
CA GLU A 402 2.43 1.52 -30.74
C GLU A 402 1.66 2.36 -29.70
N VAL A 403 1.13 1.72 -28.65
CA VAL A 403 0.41 2.39 -27.56
C VAL A 403 1.21 3.55 -26.96
N PRO A 404 2.51 3.42 -26.61
CA PRO A 404 3.26 4.53 -26.02
C PRO A 404 3.40 5.74 -26.97
N GLU A 405 3.63 5.48 -28.25
CA GLU A 405 3.77 6.52 -29.27
C GLU A 405 2.45 7.28 -29.46
N HIS A 406 1.32 6.55 -29.57
CA HIS A 406 -0.01 7.15 -29.71
C HIS A 406 -0.41 7.97 -28.49
N ILE A 407 -0.08 7.51 -27.27
CA ILE A 407 -0.28 8.30 -26.05
C ILE A 407 0.53 9.60 -26.14
N GLY A 408 1.80 9.55 -26.55
CA GLY A 408 2.63 10.75 -26.73
C GLY A 408 2.05 11.72 -27.76
N ARG A 409 1.52 11.21 -28.87
CA ARG A 409 0.85 12.01 -29.91
C ARG A 409 -0.41 12.68 -29.39
N LEU A 410 -1.28 11.94 -28.71
CA LEU A 410 -2.50 12.48 -28.10
C LEU A 410 -2.20 13.54 -27.04
N GLN A 411 -1.16 13.36 -26.22
CA GLN A 411 -0.74 14.37 -25.25
C GLN A 411 -0.28 15.66 -25.94
N LYS A 412 0.43 15.54 -27.06
CA LYS A 412 0.86 16.69 -27.88
C LYS A 412 -0.34 17.39 -28.53
N GLU A 413 -1.22 16.65 -29.19
CA GLU A 413 -2.45 17.17 -29.81
C GLU A 413 -3.34 17.86 -28.79
N LEU A 414 -3.50 17.28 -27.59
CA LEU A 414 -4.26 17.89 -26.50
C LEU A 414 -3.66 19.22 -26.05
N LYS A 415 -2.34 19.33 -26.02
CA LYS A 415 -1.65 20.58 -25.69
C LYS A 415 -1.83 21.63 -26.79
N GLU A 416 -1.71 21.24 -28.06
CA GLU A 416 -1.91 22.12 -29.21
C GLU A 416 -3.35 22.62 -29.29
N ALA A 417 -4.33 21.73 -29.17
CA ALA A 417 -5.75 22.09 -29.17
C ALA A 417 -6.13 23.02 -28.01
N ARG A 418 -5.55 22.82 -26.81
CA ARG A 418 -5.73 23.76 -25.69
C ARG A 418 -5.16 25.14 -26.00
N SER A 419 -3.95 25.21 -26.57
CA SER A 419 -3.33 26.47 -26.95
C SER A 419 -4.11 27.19 -28.06
N GLU A 420 -4.63 26.46 -29.04
CA GLU A 420 -5.47 27.03 -30.10
C GLU A 420 -6.79 27.54 -29.54
N ASN A 421 -7.42 26.80 -28.61
CA ASN A 421 -8.64 27.23 -27.93
C ASN A 421 -8.44 28.55 -27.17
N GLU A 422 -7.34 28.68 -26.42
CA GLU A 422 -6.97 29.94 -25.75
C GLU A 422 -6.78 31.08 -26.77
N SER A 423 -6.08 30.83 -27.88
CA SER A 423 -5.92 31.83 -28.94
C SER A 423 -7.25 32.26 -29.57
N LEU A 424 -8.17 31.32 -29.82
CA LEU A 424 -9.50 31.59 -30.36
C LEU A 424 -10.36 32.38 -29.37
N LYS A 425 -10.33 32.04 -28.08
CA LYS A 425 -11.00 32.81 -27.02
C LYS A 425 -10.47 34.23 -26.95
N SER A 426 -9.15 34.41 -26.94
CA SER A 426 -8.50 35.71 -26.99
C SER A 426 -8.91 36.54 -28.22
N LYS A 427 -9.00 35.91 -29.40
CA LYS A 427 -9.47 36.59 -30.62
C LYS A 427 -10.94 37.02 -30.53
N ALA A 428 -11.82 36.12 -30.09
CA ALA A 428 -13.24 36.43 -29.91
C ALA A 428 -13.46 37.56 -28.90
N ALA A 429 -12.69 37.57 -27.81
CA ALA A 429 -12.74 38.65 -26.82
C ALA A 429 -12.30 40.00 -27.41
N ARG A 430 -11.31 40.02 -28.32
CA ARG A 430 -10.90 41.23 -29.05
C ARG A 430 -11.93 41.71 -30.05
N ASP A 431 -12.56 40.80 -30.80
CA ASP A 431 -13.62 41.18 -31.75
C ASP A 431 -14.82 41.81 -31.00
N ALA A 432 -15.14 41.31 -29.80
CA ALA A 432 -16.15 41.92 -28.92
C ALA A 432 -15.77 43.34 -28.44
N LEU A 433 -14.48 43.74 -28.46
CA LEU A 433 -14.07 45.10 -28.07
C LEU A 433 -14.56 46.18 -29.04
N GLY A 434 -14.74 45.85 -30.33
CA GLY A 434 -15.20 46.81 -31.34
C GLY A 434 -16.54 47.44 -30.97
N ASP A 435 -17.45 46.64 -30.41
CA ASP A 435 -18.77 47.06 -29.96
C ASP A 435 -18.76 47.77 -28.60
N ILE A 436 -17.72 47.55 -27.79
CA ILE A 436 -17.63 48.05 -26.41
C ILE A 436 -17.29 49.54 -26.38
N MET A 437 -16.54 50.08 -27.35
CA MET A 437 -16.24 51.51 -27.41
C MET A 437 -17.48 52.39 -27.61
N ASN A 438 -18.58 51.84 -28.13
CA ASN A 438 -19.87 52.54 -28.24
C ASN A 438 -20.60 52.69 -26.89
N LYS A 439 -20.12 52.01 -25.83
CA LYS A 439 -20.71 52.02 -24.48
C LYS A 439 -20.00 52.97 -23.52
N VAL A 440 -19.07 53.78 -24.00
CA VAL A 440 -18.37 54.79 -23.20
C VAL A 440 -19.36 55.85 -22.71
N GLN A 441 -19.34 56.12 -21.41
CA GLN A 441 -20.15 57.17 -20.78
C GLN A 441 -19.24 58.31 -20.31
N ASP A 442 -19.71 59.55 -20.43
CA ASP A 442 -19.02 60.71 -19.84
C ASP A 442 -19.61 60.97 -18.45
N VAL A 443 -18.74 60.96 -17.43
CA VAL A 443 -19.10 61.22 -16.03
C VAL A 443 -18.31 62.44 -15.57
N ASP A 444 -18.97 63.59 -15.57
CA ASP A 444 -18.40 64.89 -15.21
C ASP A 444 -17.07 65.21 -15.93
N GLY A 445 -16.93 64.82 -17.21
CA GLY A 445 -15.72 65.01 -18.01
C GLY A 445 -14.66 63.92 -17.85
N VAL A 446 -14.94 62.82 -17.17
CA VAL A 446 -14.13 61.59 -17.18
C VAL A 446 -14.85 60.52 -18.00
N LYS A 447 -14.20 59.98 -19.02
CA LYS A 447 -14.75 58.86 -19.80
C LYS A 447 -14.70 57.58 -18.99
N VAL A 448 -15.83 56.90 -18.85
CA VAL A 448 -15.97 55.64 -18.11
C VAL A 448 -16.46 54.55 -19.05
N LEU A 449 -15.76 53.43 -19.06
CA LEU A 449 -16.12 52.23 -19.79
C LEU A 449 -16.24 51.05 -18.84
N ALA A 450 -17.45 50.50 -18.71
CA ALA A 450 -17.71 49.29 -17.94
C ALA A 450 -18.33 48.22 -18.84
N SER A 451 -17.72 47.03 -18.91
CA SER A 451 -18.23 45.96 -19.78
C SER A 451 -17.99 44.56 -19.22
N ALA A 452 -18.87 43.63 -19.61
CA ALA A 452 -18.74 42.20 -19.35
C ALA A 452 -18.19 41.51 -20.59
N LEU A 453 -17.33 40.52 -20.36
CA LEU A 453 -16.83 39.57 -21.35
C LEU A 453 -17.06 38.16 -20.82
N GLU A 454 -17.48 37.23 -21.67
CA GLU A 454 -17.73 35.85 -21.24
C GLU A 454 -16.48 34.98 -21.39
N ASN A 455 -16.16 34.16 -20.38
CA ASN A 455 -15.11 33.14 -20.43
C ASN A 455 -13.70 33.67 -20.75
N VAL A 456 -13.34 34.84 -20.20
CA VAL A 456 -12.04 35.50 -20.39
C VAL A 456 -11.25 35.46 -19.08
N ASN A 457 -10.02 34.97 -19.13
CA ASN A 457 -9.19 34.86 -17.92
C ASN A 457 -8.56 36.22 -17.52
N MET A 458 -7.99 36.30 -16.31
CA MET A 458 -7.46 37.56 -15.77
C MET A 458 -6.30 38.17 -16.59
N ASN A 459 -5.47 37.34 -17.22
CA ASN A 459 -4.36 37.82 -18.05
C ASN A 459 -4.90 38.46 -19.34
N GLU A 460 -5.88 37.82 -19.96
CA GLU A 460 -6.58 38.36 -21.13
C GLU A 460 -7.34 39.64 -20.79
N LEU A 461 -8.07 39.68 -19.66
CA LEU A 461 -8.73 40.88 -19.18
C LEU A 461 -7.75 42.04 -19.02
N ARG A 462 -6.55 41.78 -18.47
CA ARG A 462 -5.48 42.79 -18.36
C ARG A 462 -5.05 43.29 -19.74
N SER A 463 -4.73 42.39 -20.67
CA SER A 463 -4.31 42.78 -22.03
C SER A 463 -5.38 43.57 -22.78
N LEU A 464 -6.66 43.19 -22.66
CA LEU A 464 -7.78 43.93 -23.26
C LEU A 464 -7.95 45.30 -22.60
N GLY A 465 -7.75 45.39 -21.27
CA GLY A 465 -7.72 46.64 -20.54
C GLY A 465 -6.68 47.61 -21.07
N ASP A 466 -5.45 47.14 -21.28
CA ASP A 466 -4.35 47.95 -21.78
C ASP A 466 -4.66 48.47 -23.19
N GLU A 467 -5.22 47.63 -24.07
CA GLU A 467 -5.63 48.02 -25.43
C GLU A 467 -6.76 49.06 -25.41
N LEU A 468 -7.79 48.85 -24.58
CA LEU A 468 -8.87 49.81 -24.41
C LEU A 468 -8.37 51.13 -23.82
N LYS A 469 -7.41 51.11 -22.89
CA LYS A 469 -6.81 52.31 -22.31
C LYS A 469 -6.10 53.14 -23.37
N GLN A 470 -5.37 52.47 -24.28
CA GLN A 470 -4.73 53.14 -25.42
C GLN A 470 -5.75 53.81 -26.37
N LYS A 471 -6.91 53.18 -26.60
CA LYS A 471 -7.98 53.74 -27.47
C LYS A 471 -8.81 54.83 -26.81
N LEU A 472 -9.17 54.64 -25.54
CA LEU A 472 -10.03 55.56 -24.78
C LEU A 472 -9.29 56.84 -24.37
N GLY A 473 -7.97 56.75 -24.20
CA GLY A 473 -7.13 57.81 -23.65
C GLY A 473 -7.29 57.90 -22.13
N ASP A 474 -7.39 59.13 -21.62
CA ASP A 474 -7.60 59.37 -20.19
C ASP A 474 -9.06 59.11 -19.77
N GLY A 475 -9.29 57.92 -19.22
CA GLY A 475 -10.58 57.48 -18.71
C GLY A 475 -10.45 56.32 -17.70
N VAL A 476 -11.57 55.83 -17.21
CA VAL A 476 -11.68 54.65 -16.34
C VAL A 476 -12.24 53.49 -17.14
N ILE A 477 -11.57 52.34 -17.09
CA ILE A 477 -12.01 51.09 -17.71
C ILE A 477 -12.22 50.06 -16.62
N LEU A 478 -13.36 49.39 -16.62
CA LEU A 478 -13.66 48.23 -15.78
C LEU A 478 -14.19 47.09 -16.64
N LEU A 479 -13.45 45.99 -16.67
CA LEU A 479 -13.84 44.77 -17.36
C LEU A 479 -14.16 43.68 -16.33
N ALA A 480 -15.22 42.94 -16.59
CA ALA A 480 -15.61 41.78 -15.80
C ALA A 480 -15.72 40.54 -16.68
N SER A 481 -15.32 39.39 -16.15
CA SER A 481 -15.62 38.10 -16.78
C SER A 481 -16.12 37.07 -15.78
N GLY A 482 -17.16 36.34 -16.18
CA GLY A 482 -17.64 35.16 -15.47
C GLY A 482 -17.11 33.89 -16.12
N GLU A 483 -16.47 33.03 -15.32
CA GLU A 483 -16.01 31.70 -15.76
C GLU A 483 -16.13 30.71 -14.59
N ASN A 484 -16.72 29.53 -14.84
CA ASN A 484 -16.83 28.44 -13.86
C ASN A 484 -17.37 28.85 -12.47
N GLY A 485 -18.39 29.71 -12.44
CA GLY A 485 -19.01 30.20 -11.18
C GLY A 485 -18.17 31.22 -10.40
N LYS A 486 -17.08 31.72 -10.97
CA LYS A 486 -16.24 32.79 -10.40
C LYS A 486 -16.25 34.02 -11.29
N VAL A 487 -16.03 35.17 -10.69
CA VAL A 487 -15.91 36.46 -11.39
C VAL A 487 -14.47 36.92 -11.32
N SER A 488 -13.93 37.36 -12.46
CA SER A 488 -12.65 38.07 -12.56
C SER A 488 -12.94 39.52 -12.95
N LEU A 489 -12.36 40.47 -12.23
CA LEU A 489 -12.50 41.90 -12.48
C LEU A 489 -11.13 42.52 -12.73
N MET A 490 -11.07 43.45 -13.69
CA MET A 490 -9.89 44.24 -13.98
C MET A 490 -10.32 45.70 -14.16
N CYS A 491 -9.64 46.62 -13.47
CA CYS A 491 -9.89 48.05 -13.58
C CYS A 491 -8.59 48.79 -13.89
N MET A 492 -8.67 49.76 -14.81
CA MET A 492 -7.60 50.66 -15.18
C MET A 492 -8.09 52.10 -15.16
N ALA A 493 -7.21 53.02 -14.77
CA ALA A 493 -7.47 54.46 -14.80
C ALA A 493 -6.35 55.20 -15.54
N GLY A 494 -6.71 56.17 -16.37
CA GLY A 494 -5.81 57.16 -16.98
C GLY A 494 -5.23 58.12 -15.95
N ASP A 495 -4.21 58.88 -16.32
CA ASP A 495 -3.48 59.71 -15.36
C ASP A 495 -4.28 60.96 -14.98
N GLU A 496 -5.00 61.56 -15.94
CA GLU A 496 -5.89 62.68 -15.64
C GLU A 496 -7.12 62.25 -14.81
N ALA A 497 -7.68 61.07 -15.09
CA ALA A 497 -8.76 60.49 -14.28
C ALA A 497 -8.30 60.26 -12.82
N GLN A 498 -7.08 59.77 -12.63
CA GLN A 498 -6.49 59.58 -11.31
C GLN A 498 -6.28 60.91 -10.56
N LYS A 499 -5.78 61.95 -11.24
CA LYS A 499 -5.61 63.30 -10.65
C LYS A 499 -6.93 63.88 -10.16
N ARG A 500 -8.02 63.56 -10.87
CA ARG A 500 -9.38 63.93 -10.50
C ARG A 500 -9.99 63.05 -9.39
N GLY A 501 -9.29 62.02 -8.91
CA GLY A 501 -9.70 61.18 -7.79
C GLY A 501 -10.14 59.75 -8.15
N ALA A 502 -10.30 59.45 -9.45
CA ALA A 502 -10.73 58.14 -9.94
C ALA A 502 -9.58 57.11 -9.89
N GLN A 503 -9.34 56.51 -8.72
CA GLN A 503 -8.28 55.52 -8.51
C GLN A 503 -8.79 54.09 -8.74
N ALA A 504 -8.15 53.34 -9.65
CA ALA A 504 -8.55 51.98 -10.05
C ALA A 504 -8.69 51.02 -8.85
N GLY A 505 -7.78 51.09 -7.88
CA GLY A 505 -7.84 50.28 -6.65
C GLY A 505 -9.09 50.51 -5.79
N LYS A 506 -9.61 51.75 -5.74
CA LYS A 506 -10.83 52.08 -4.99
C LYS A 506 -12.08 51.68 -5.76
N ILE A 507 -12.09 51.95 -7.05
CA ILE A 507 -13.20 51.64 -7.96
C ILE A 507 -13.42 50.12 -8.00
N ILE A 508 -12.35 49.34 -8.16
CA ILE A 508 -12.50 47.88 -8.23
C ILE A 508 -12.95 47.27 -6.90
N LYS A 509 -12.58 47.86 -5.76
CA LYS A 509 -13.01 47.37 -4.44
C LYS A 509 -14.51 47.54 -4.25
N ALA A 510 -15.06 48.68 -4.68
CA ALA A 510 -16.49 48.93 -4.68
C ALA A 510 -17.24 48.01 -5.66
N ALA A 511 -16.71 47.82 -6.87
CA ALA A 511 -17.28 46.93 -7.87
C ALA A 511 -17.25 45.45 -7.43
N ALA A 512 -16.14 44.99 -6.84
CA ALA A 512 -15.97 43.63 -6.36
C ALA A 512 -16.96 43.27 -5.25
N ALA A 513 -17.28 44.21 -4.36
CA ALA A 513 -18.25 44.00 -3.29
C ALA A 513 -19.65 43.62 -3.84
N ILE A 514 -20.06 44.20 -4.98
CA ILE A 514 -21.36 43.93 -5.62
C ILE A 514 -21.43 42.47 -6.10
N VAL A 515 -20.35 41.96 -6.68
CA VAL A 515 -20.24 40.56 -7.14
C VAL A 515 -19.81 39.57 -6.05
N GLY A 516 -19.93 39.96 -4.77
CA GLY A 516 -19.61 39.11 -3.61
C GLY A 516 -18.12 38.78 -3.49
N GLY A 517 -17.28 39.74 -3.86
CA GLY A 517 -15.86 39.58 -4.06
C GLY A 517 -14.99 40.61 -3.35
N GLY A 518 -13.68 40.51 -3.58
CA GLY A 518 -12.67 41.41 -3.02
C GLY A 518 -11.42 41.46 -3.89
N GLY A 519 -10.68 42.55 -3.75
CA GLY A 519 -9.42 42.75 -4.47
C GLY A 519 -8.84 44.13 -4.23
N GLY A 520 -7.83 44.48 -5.03
CA GLY A 520 -7.08 45.71 -4.88
C GLY A 520 -5.99 45.86 -5.93
N GLY A 521 -5.25 46.96 -5.83
CA GLY A 521 -4.18 47.25 -6.76
C GLY A 521 -3.70 48.68 -6.65
N ARG A 522 -2.91 49.09 -7.64
CA ARG A 522 -2.34 50.43 -7.71
C ARG A 522 -3.39 51.43 -8.22
N PRO A 523 -3.19 52.75 -8.01
CA PRO A 523 -4.12 53.78 -8.49
C PRO A 523 -4.42 53.73 -9.99
N ASN A 524 -3.48 53.23 -10.80
CA ASN A 524 -3.60 53.14 -12.25
C ASN A 524 -4.14 51.79 -12.76
N MET A 525 -4.03 50.71 -11.98
CA MET A 525 -4.48 49.36 -12.35
C MET A 525 -4.74 48.51 -11.12
N ALA A 526 -5.88 47.82 -11.10
CA ALA A 526 -6.27 46.92 -10.03
C ALA A 526 -7.02 45.68 -10.54
N GLN A 527 -6.98 44.62 -9.75
CA GLN A 527 -7.63 43.35 -10.05
C GLN A 527 -8.40 42.82 -8.84
N ALA A 528 -9.51 42.12 -9.10
CA ALA A 528 -10.31 41.51 -8.06
C ALA A 528 -10.99 40.23 -8.54
N GLY A 529 -11.42 39.41 -7.59
CA GLY A 529 -12.24 38.22 -7.82
C GLY A 529 -13.58 38.33 -7.12
N GLY A 530 -14.59 37.61 -7.62
CA GLY A 530 -15.93 37.52 -7.03
C GLY A 530 -16.54 36.13 -7.17
N LYS A 531 -17.69 35.92 -6.51
CA LYS A 531 -18.37 34.62 -6.43
C LYS A 531 -19.74 34.59 -7.10
N ASN A 532 -20.24 35.75 -7.56
CA ASN A 532 -21.61 35.93 -8.06
C ASN A 532 -21.61 36.47 -9.51
N PRO A 533 -21.38 35.63 -10.54
CA PRO A 533 -21.40 36.04 -11.94
C PRO A 533 -22.73 36.68 -12.39
N GLU A 534 -23.84 36.25 -11.82
CA GLU A 534 -25.19 36.77 -12.08
C GLU A 534 -25.35 38.24 -11.69
N LYS A 535 -24.48 38.77 -10.83
CA LYS A 535 -24.48 40.19 -10.43
C LYS A 535 -23.57 41.08 -11.30
N ILE A 536 -22.90 40.52 -12.30
CA ILE A 536 -22.06 41.30 -13.23
C ILE A 536 -22.87 42.41 -13.94
N PRO A 537 -24.09 42.17 -14.45
CA PRO A 537 -24.88 43.24 -15.08
C PRO A 537 -25.22 44.39 -14.12
N GLU A 538 -25.59 44.07 -12.87
CA GLU A 538 -25.85 45.06 -11.82
C GLU A 538 -24.59 45.88 -11.50
N MET A 539 -23.45 45.19 -11.36
CA MET A 539 -22.17 45.84 -11.09
C MET A 539 -21.82 46.83 -12.19
N ILE A 540 -21.90 46.42 -13.47
CA ILE A 540 -21.58 47.29 -14.62
C ILE A 540 -22.45 48.55 -14.64
N GLN A 541 -23.75 48.44 -14.36
CA GLN A 541 -24.64 49.59 -14.31
C GLN A 541 -24.27 50.59 -13.20
N LYS A 542 -23.72 50.11 -12.08
CA LYS A 542 -23.33 50.96 -10.94
C LYS A 542 -21.96 51.62 -11.08
N VAL A 543 -21.08 51.14 -11.97
CA VAL A 543 -19.71 51.66 -12.13
C VAL A 543 -19.66 53.17 -12.42
N PRO A 544 -20.47 53.76 -13.32
CA PRO A 544 -20.47 55.21 -13.54
C PRO A 544 -20.75 56.02 -12.27
N GLY A 545 -21.73 55.58 -11.46
CA GLY A 545 -22.06 56.22 -10.18
C GLY A 545 -20.93 56.10 -9.15
N ILE A 546 -20.30 54.92 -9.06
CA ILE A 546 -19.10 54.71 -8.21
C ILE A 546 -17.98 55.67 -8.61
N VAL A 547 -17.79 55.90 -9.91
CA VAL A 547 -16.77 56.82 -10.41
C VAL A 547 -17.12 58.28 -10.10
N ALA A 548 -18.38 58.69 -10.26
CA ALA A 548 -18.86 60.03 -9.93
C ALA A 548 -18.60 60.40 -8.46
N GLU A 549 -18.86 59.49 -7.53
CA GLU A 549 -18.64 59.70 -6.08
C GLU A 549 -17.14 59.87 -5.72
N MET A 550 -16.24 59.38 -6.57
CA MET A 550 -14.79 59.41 -6.33
C MET A 550 -14.09 60.58 -7.00
N ILE A 551 -14.70 61.19 -8.01
CA ILE A 551 -14.16 62.34 -8.74
C ILE A 551 -14.44 63.63 -7.96
N ARG A 552 -13.49 64.57 -8.00
CA ARG A 552 -13.59 65.91 -7.38
C ARG A 552 -13.40 67.02 -8.40
#